data_AF-A0A930UZN8-F1
#
_entry.id   AF-A0A930UZN8-F1
#
_cell.length_a   1.000
_cell.length_b   1.000
_cell.length_c   1.000
_cell.angle_alpha   90.00
_cell.angle_beta   90.00
_cell.angle_gamma   90.00
#
_symmetry.space_group_name_H-M   'P 1'
#
loop_
_entity.id
_entity.type
_entity.pdbx_description
1 polymer ?
#
loop_
_entity_poly.entity_id
_entity_poly.type
_entity_poly.pdbx_seq_one_letter_code
_entity_poly.pdbx_strand_id
1 'polypeptide(L)'
;MAVLTLAGCDEHRIDPDSFTLTYSTSNGAVAPTYQRSTSLEIDGREAHLVVTEKGEQTTDQTVELSSDALQQVITSVDALDHRDSASDCAGGTTYTLTWGDDSGTLGKQDVRSCNEEDRNAADQARTAIEPALSAFDS
;
A
#
# COMPACT_ATOMS: atom_id res chain seq x y z
N MET A 1 46.92 12.90 -12.02
CA MET A 1 46.17 12.05 -11.07
C MET A 1 45.04 12.88 -10.50
N ALA A 2 43.80 12.53 -10.83
CA ALA A 2 42.61 12.76 -10.02
C ALA A 2 41.44 12.05 -10.72
N VAL A 3 41.21 10.78 -10.37
CA VAL A 3 39.94 10.11 -10.63
C VAL A 3 39.04 10.56 -9.49
N LEU A 4 38.11 11.48 -9.76
CA LEU A 4 36.99 11.72 -8.86
C LEU A 4 35.99 10.60 -9.08
N THR A 5 36.13 9.54 -8.29
CA THR A 5 35.06 8.55 -8.10
C THR A 5 34.00 9.24 -7.25
N LEU A 6 32.91 9.70 -7.88
CA LEU A 6 31.69 10.10 -7.18
C LEU A 6 31.10 8.86 -6.52
N ALA A 7 31.49 8.63 -5.27
CA ALA A 7 30.81 7.73 -4.37
C ALA A 7 29.52 8.41 -3.89
N GLY A 8 28.40 7.72 -3.98
CA GLY A 8 27.20 8.04 -3.20
C GLY A 8 26.04 8.70 -3.95
N CYS A 9 25.53 8.05 -5.00
CA CYS A 9 24.09 8.05 -5.25
C CYS A 9 23.66 6.57 -5.26
N ASP A 10 23.72 5.95 -4.08
CA ASP A 10 22.91 4.77 -3.81
C ASP A 10 21.49 5.32 -3.62
N GLU A 11 20.86 5.73 -4.74
CA GLU A 11 19.41 5.87 -4.76
C GLU A 11 18.93 4.46 -4.43
N HIS A 12 18.32 4.30 -3.26
CA HIS A 12 17.77 3.04 -2.80
C HIS A 12 16.62 2.69 -3.73
N ARG A 13 16.96 2.17 -4.91
CA ARG A 13 16.03 1.91 -5.98
C ARG A 13 15.42 0.57 -5.65
N ILE A 14 14.19 0.61 -5.18
CA ILE A 14 13.38 -0.57 -4.91
C ILE A 14 13.42 -1.45 -6.15
N ASP A 15 13.97 -2.66 -6.01
CA ASP A 15 14.03 -3.62 -7.12
C ASP A 15 12.62 -4.21 -7.32
N PRO A 16 12.07 -4.15 -8.55
CA PRO A 16 10.70 -4.55 -8.80
C PRO A 16 10.46 -6.06 -8.64
N ASP A 17 11.49 -6.89 -8.82
CA ASP A 17 11.33 -8.33 -8.68
C ASP A 17 11.35 -8.77 -7.20
N SER A 18 11.91 -7.94 -6.31
CA SER A 18 11.90 -8.13 -4.84
C SER A 18 10.86 -7.30 -4.09
N PHE A 19 10.10 -6.44 -4.79
CA PHE A 19 9.19 -5.49 -4.16
C PHE A 19 8.06 -6.21 -3.41
N THR A 20 7.83 -5.82 -2.17
CA THR A 20 6.69 -6.29 -1.38
C THR A 20 5.81 -5.12 -0.95
N LEU A 21 4.49 -5.32 -1.01
CA LEU A 21 3.53 -4.36 -0.52
C LEU A 21 2.34 -5.06 0.13
N THR A 22 1.95 -4.57 1.30
CA THR A 22 0.71 -4.97 1.95
C THR A 22 -0.12 -3.73 2.22
N TYR A 23 -1.30 -3.68 1.63
CA TYR A 23 -2.30 -2.66 1.88
C TYR A 23 -3.53 -3.31 2.49
N SER A 24 -4.06 -2.72 3.56
CA SER A 24 -5.31 -3.16 4.15
C SER A 24 -6.16 -1.98 4.58
N THR A 25 -7.47 -2.13 4.41
CA THR A 25 -8.47 -1.21 4.95
C THR A 25 -9.52 -1.95 5.72
N SER A 26 -9.98 -1.35 6.81
CA SER A 26 -11.08 -1.88 7.61
C SER A 26 -11.99 -0.74 8.03
N ASN A 27 -13.23 -0.77 7.55
CA ASN A 27 -14.21 0.26 7.87
C ASN A 27 -14.91 -0.08 9.20
N GLY A 28 -14.57 0.67 10.25
CA GLY A 28 -15.04 0.46 11.61
C GLY A 28 -16.41 1.08 11.85
N ALA A 29 -17.47 0.44 11.37
CA ALA A 29 -18.76 0.53 12.04
C ALA A 29 -18.81 -0.62 13.05
N VAL A 30 -19.04 -0.27 14.32
CA VAL A 30 -19.16 -1.13 15.51
C VAL A 30 -19.41 -2.63 15.19
N ALA A 31 -18.53 -3.51 15.69
CA ALA A 31 -18.67 -4.96 15.59
C ALA A 31 -20.09 -5.43 15.99
N PRO A 32 -20.63 -6.50 15.38
CA PRO A 32 -19.93 -7.53 14.59
C PRO A 32 -19.89 -7.26 13.08
N THR A 33 -20.30 -6.09 12.60
CA THR A 33 -20.52 -5.84 11.17
C THR A 33 -19.44 -4.90 10.60
N TYR A 34 -18.26 -5.45 10.27
CA TYR A 34 -17.35 -4.73 9.37
C TYR A 34 -18.08 -4.52 8.05
N GLN A 35 -18.27 -3.25 7.66
CA GLN A 35 -19.05 -2.96 6.44
C GLN A 35 -18.31 -3.41 5.19
N ARG A 36 -16.98 -3.21 5.18
CA ARG A 36 -16.08 -3.65 4.11
C ARG A 36 -14.64 -3.65 4.63
N SER A 37 -13.88 -4.66 4.23
CA SER A 37 -12.41 -4.68 4.33
C SER A 37 -11.83 -5.05 2.98
N THR A 38 -10.63 -4.55 2.72
CA THR A 38 -9.90 -4.79 1.47
C THR A 38 -8.45 -5.02 1.84
N SER A 39 -7.89 -6.12 1.41
CA SER A 39 -6.47 -6.47 1.55
C SER A 39 -5.89 -6.66 0.17
N LEU A 40 -4.80 -5.97 -0.13
CA LEU A 40 -4.01 -6.12 -1.34
C LEU A 40 -2.58 -6.47 -0.92
N GLU A 41 -2.09 -7.57 -1.43
CA GLU A 41 -0.71 -8.03 -1.25
C GLU A 41 -0.02 -8.04 -2.61
N ILE A 42 1.19 -7.51 -2.69
CA ILE A 42 2.04 -7.55 -3.89
C ILE A 42 3.36 -8.19 -3.49
N ASP A 43 3.78 -9.21 -4.23
CA ASP A 43 5.07 -9.89 -4.11
C ASP A 43 5.70 -9.95 -5.51
N GLY A 44 6.68 -9.09 -5.75
CA GLY A 44 7.21 -8.80 -7.06
C GLY A 44 6.11 -8.32 -8.02
N ARG A 45 5.73 -9.19 -8.97
CA ARG A 45 4.67 -8.92 -9.95
C ARG A 45 3.35 -9.59 -9.61
N GLU A 46 3.30 -10.49 -8.63
CA GLU A 46 2.05 -11.13 -8.25
C GLU A 46 1.28 -10.19 -7.31
N ALA A 47 0.02 -9.91 -7.63
CA ALA A 47 -0.87 -9.17 -6.76
C ALA A 47 -2.05 -10.05 -6.34
N HIS A 48 -2.34 -10.11 -5.04
CA HIS A 48 -3.47 -10.82 -4.46
C HIS A 48 -4.42 -9.83 -3.78
N LEU A 49 -5.69 -9.84 -4.19
CA LEU A 49 -6.74 -8.96 -3.68
C LEU A 49 -7.83 -9.78 -2.99
N VAL A 50 -8.07 -9.45 -1.73
CA VAL A 50 -9.20 -9.97 -0.95
C VAL A 50 -10.11 -8.83 -0.54
N VAL A 51 -11.40 -8.94 -0.85
CA VAL A 51 -12.44 -8.01 -0.39
C VAL A 51 -13.47 -8.79 0.42
N THR A 52 -13.72 -8.34 1.64
CA THR A 52 -14.76 -8.90 2.51
C THR A 52 -15.78 -7.82 2.84
N GLU A 53 -17.05 -8.05 2.54
CA GLU A 53 -18.17 -7.15 2.79
C GLU A 53 -19.14 -7.81 3.76
N LYS A 54 -19.47 -7.12 4.86
CA LYS A 54 -20.41 -7.63 5.89
C LYS A 54 -20.04 -9.01 6.45
N GLY A 55 -18.75 -9.36 6.44
CA GLY A 55 -18.24 -10.65 6.91
C GLY A 55 -18.27 -11.77 5.85
N GLU A 56 -18.68 -11.48 4.62
CA GLU A 56 -18.61 -12.42 3.49
C GLU A 56 -17.50 -11.99 2.52
N GLN A 57 -16.65 -12.93 2.13
CA GLN A 57 -15.60 -12.69 1.14
C GLN A 57 -16.24 -12.57 -0.24
N THR A 58 -16.23 -11.36 -0.80
CA THR A 58 -16.83 -11.04 -2.11
C THR A 58 -15.81 -11.06 -3.25
N THR A 59 -14.52 -10.95 -2.92
CA THR A 59 -13.42 -11.04 -3.90
C THR A 59 -12.23 -11.77 -3.28
N ASP A 60 -11.63 -12.65 -4.06
CA ASP A 60 -10.37 -13.35 -3.77
C ASP A 60 -9.77 -13.73 -5.12
N GLN A 61 -8.80 -12.94 -5.54
CA GLN A 61 -8.22 -13.01 -6.88
C GLN A 61 -6.73 -12.76 -6.81
N THR A 62 -5.98 -13.49 -7.64
CA THR A 62 -4.56 -13.25 -7.88
C THR A 62 -4.37 -12.89 -9.35
N VAL A 63 -3.64 -11.81 -9.62
CA VAL A 63 -3.31 -11.37 -10.98
C VAL A 63 -1.82 -11.06 -11.07
N GLU A 64 -1.26 -11.20 -12.26
CA GLU A 64 0.09 -10.75 -12.56
C GLU A 64 0.03 -9.28 -13.03
N LEU A 65 0.74 -8.40 -12.33
CA LEU A 65 0.89 -7.01 -12.70
C LEU A 65 1.81 -6.86 -13.90
N SER A 66 1.39 -6.01 -14.84
CA SER A 66 2.30 -5.55 -15.89
C SER A 66 3.48 -4.77 -15.29
N SER A 67 4.63 -4.81 -15.97
CA SER A 67 5.83 -4.08 -15.51
C SER A 67 5.58 -2.57 -15.34
N ASP A 68 4.74 -1.97 -16.21
CA ASP A 68 4.33 -0.58 -16.08
C ASP A 68 3.47 -0.31 -14.84
N ALA A 69 2.51 -1.19 -14.53
CA ALA A 69 1.66 -1.05 -13.35
C ALA A 69 2.49 -1.17 -12.06
N LEU A 70 3.36 -2.17 -11.98
CA LEU A 70 4.26 -2.35 -10.84
C LEU A 70 5.20 -1.16 -10.65
N GLN A 71 5.82 -0.67 -11.72
CA GLN A 71 6.72 0.50 -11.64
C GLN A 71 5.98 1.75 -11.17
N GLN A 72 4.73 1.95 -11.58
CA GLN A 72 3.90 3.06 -11.10
C GLN A 72 3.59 2.94 -9.62
N VAL A 73 3.28 1.72 -9.13
CA VAL A 73 3.07 1.47 -7.69
C VAL A 73 4.33 1.80 -6.90
N ILE A 74 5.48 1.23 -7.29
CA ILE A 74 6.78 1.46 -6.62
C ILE A 74 7.10 2.95 -6.53
N THR A 75 6.98 3.65 -7.66
CA THR A 75 7.27 5.10 -7.72
C THR A 75 6.32 5.89 -6.83
N SER A 76 5.04 5.50 -6.78
CA SER A 76 4.04 6.20 -5.99
C SER A 76 4.23 5.98 -4.49
N VAL A 77 4.56 4.75 -4.05
CA VAL A 77 4.79 4.46 -2.63
C VAL A 77 6.13 4.97 -2.12
N ASP A 78 7.15 5.04 -2.97
CA ASP A 78 8.43 5.67 -2.64
C ASP A 78 8.29 7.18 -2.38
N ALA A 79 7.32 7.82 -3.05
CA ALA A 79 6.98 9.23 -2.83
C ALA A 79 6.11 9.47 -1.58
N LEU A 80 5.64 8.43 -0.88
CA LEU A 80 4.83 8.57 0.32
C LEU A 80 5.72 8.80 1.55
N ASP A 81 5.36 9.80 2.36
CA ASP A 81 5.95 9.97 3.68
C ASP A 81 5.52 8.84 4.63
N HIS A 82 6.44 8.37 5.48
CA HIS A 82 6.07 7.49 6.59
C HIS A 82 5.11 8.21 7.53
N ARG A 83 4.06 7.52 7.95
CA ARG A 83 3.04 8.11 8.83
C ARG A 83 2.50 7.08 9.78
N ASP A 84 2.51 7.39 11.07
CA ASP A 84 1.84 6.60 12.09
C ASP A 84 0.95 7.56 12.88
N SER A 85 -0.34 7.50 12.60
CA SER A 85 -1.34 8.34 13.26
C SER A 85 -2.08 7.50 14.30
N ALA A 86 -1.55 7.51 15.53
CA ALA A 86 -2.26 7.01 16.71
C ALA A 86 -3.42 7.94 17.07
N SER A 87 -4.54 7.85 16.36
CA SER A 87 -5.73 8.63 16.71
C SER A 87 -6.70 7.80 17.54
N ASP A 88 -6.96 8.25 18.78
CA ASP A 88 -7.99 7.80 19.73
C ASP A 88 -9.44 8.09 19.24
N CYS A 89 -9.67 8.12 17.93
CA CYS A 89 -11.01 8.29 17.38
C CYS A 89 -11.80 6.98 17.44
N ALA A 90 -12.97 7.02 18.05
CA ALA A 90 -13.95 5.95 17.99
C ALA A 90 -14.82 6.13 16.72
N GLY A 91 -14.50 5.37 15.68
CA GLY A 91 -15.21 5.37 14.39
C GLY A 91 -14.36 5.92 13.25
N GLY A 92 -14.38 5.23 12.11
CA GLY A 92 -13.60 5.58 10.91
C GLY A 92 -13.05 4.35 10.19
N THR A 93 -12.44 4.57 9.03
CA THR A 93 -11.69 3.53 8.31
C THR A 93 -10.24 3.56 8.78
N THR A 94 -9.72 2.40 9.15
CA THR A 94 -8.28 2.21 9.38
C THR A 94 -7.65 1.82 8.05
N TYR A 95 -6.53 2.45 7.71
CA TYR A 95 -5.72 2.19 6.53
C TYR A 95 -4.32 1.83 6.99
N THR A 96 -3.82 0.70 6.52
CA THR A 96 -2.44 0.28 6.76
C THR A 96 -1.83 -0.05 5.42
N LEU A 97 -0.76 0.66 5.06
CA LEU A 97 0.07 0.40 3.90
C LEU A 97 1.49 0.15 4.40
N THR A 98 2.08 -0.97 4.01
CA THR A 98 3.48 -1.30 4.28
C THR A 98 4.13 -1.68 2.96
N TRP A 99 5.31 -1.14 2.68
CA TRP A 99 6.06 -1.47 1.48
C TRP A 99 7.51 -1.75 1.83
N GLY A 100 8.14 -2.60 1.03
CA GLY A 100 9.47 -3.10 1.28
C GLY A 100 10.06 -3.85 0.11
N ASP A 101 11.16 -4.53 0.40
CA ASP A 101 11.79 -5.49 -0.49
C ASP A 101 12.27 -6.72 0.32
N ASP A 102 13.00 -7.64 -0.32
CA ASP A 102 13.61 -8.82 0.32
C ASP A 102 14.49 -8.49 1.55
N SER A 103 15.01 -7.26 1.64
CA SER A 103 15.79 -6.75 2.76
C SER A 103 14.93 -6.34 3.95
N GLY A 104 13.61 -6.16 3.74
CA GLY A 104 12.63 -5.86 4.77
C GLY A 104 11.77 -4.62 4.47
N THR A 105 11.15 -4.09 5.53
CA THR A 105 10.25 -2.93 5.42
C THR A 105 11.03 -1.65 5.13
N LEU A 106 10.68 -1.00 4.03
CA LEU A 106 11.19 0.32 3.64
C LEU A 106 10.31 1.45 4.16
N GLY A 107 9.01 1.20 4.27
CA GLY A 107 8.08 2.19 4.81
C GLY A 107 6.74 1.65 5.23
N LYS A 108 6.08 2.45 6.06
CA LYS A 108 4.74 2.18 6.59
C LYS A 108 3.93 3.46 6.70
N GLN A 109 2.67 3.38 6.29
CA GLN A 109 1.61 4.31 6.65
C GLN A 109 0.51 3.57 7.43
N ASP A 110 0.25 4.01 8.65
CA ASP A 110 -0.82 3.54 9.50
C ASP A 110 -1.66 4.75 9.90
N VAL A 111 -2.83 4.89 9.29
CA VAL A 111 -3.68 6.07 9.48
C VAL A 111 -5.12 5.68 9.73
N ARG A 112 -5.79 6.45 10.58
CA ARG A 112 -7.24 6.43 10.74
C ARG A 112 -7.81 7.70 10.15
N SER A 113 -8.74 7.59 9.21
CA SER A 113 -9.33 8.71 8.47
C SER A 113 -10.29 9.57 9.31
N CYS A 114 -9.78 10.16 10.38
CA CYS A 114 -10.55 10.85 11.42
C CYS A 114 -10.49 12.38 11.32
N ASN A 115 -9.42 12.92 10.71
CA ASN A 115 -9.27 14.35 10.41
C ASN A 115 -8.99 14.54 8.91
N GLU A 116 -8.80 15.78 8.45
CA GLU A 116 -8.50 16.08 7.04
C GLU A 116 -7.13 15.56 6.60
N GLU A 117 -6.10 15.72 7.43
CA GLU A 117 -4.73 15.28 7.11
C GLU A 117 -4.63 13.76 6.95
N ASP A 118 -5.24 13.00 7.85
CA ASP A 118 -5.25 11.53 7.79
C ASP A 118 -6.14 11.00 6.67
N ARG A 119 -7.19 11.74 6.28
CA ARG A 119 -7.96 11.44 5.06
C ARG A 119 -7.11 11.65 3.81
N ASN A 120 -6.41 12.78 3.70
CA ASN A 120 -5.51 13.04 2.59
C ASN A 120 -4.41 11.98 2.48
N ALA A 121 -3.82 11.55 3.62
CA ALA A 121 -2.83 10.47 3.63
C ALA A 121 -3.43 9.12 3.18
N ALA A 122 -4.63 8.78 3.65
CA ALA A 122 -5.33 7.57 3.20
C ALA A 122 -5.67 7.60 1.70
N ASP A 123 -6.07 8.76 1.18
CA ASP A 123 -6.33 8.96 -0.26
C ASP A 123 -5.04 8.83 -1.07
N GLN A 124 -3.92 9.40 -0.61
CA GLN A 124 -2.60 9.24 -1.24
C GLN A 124 -2.16 7.77 -1.27
N ALA A 125 -2.30 7.04 -0.15
CA ALA A 125 -2.00 5.61 -0.08
C ALA A 125 -2.85 4.81 -1.08
N ARG A 126 -4.15 5.13 -1.19
CA ARG A 126 -5.06 4.50 -2.14
C ARG A 126 -4.68 4.81 -3.58
N THR A 127 -4.35 6.06 -3.90
CA THR A 127 -3.90 6.47 -5.23
C THR A 127 -2.60 5.75 -5.61
N ALA A 128 -1.68 5.55 -4.67
CA ALA A 128 -0.41 4.87 -4.93
C ALA A 128 -0.57 3.41 -5.37
N ILE A 129 -1.63 2.73 -4.94
CA ILE A 129 -1.92 1.33 -5.31
C ILE A 129 -2.96 1.19 -6.43
N GLU A 130 -3.55 2.29 -6.91
CA GLU A 130 -4.57 2.27 -7.96
C GLU A 130 -4.14 1.54 -9.24
N PRO A 131 -2.87 1.63 -9.70
CA PRO A 131 -2.42 0.86 -10.86
C PRO A 131 -2.50 -0.66 -10.64
N ALA A 132 -2.28 -1.14 -9.42
CA ALA A 132 -2.44 -2.55 -9.08
C ALA A 132 -3.92 -2.95 -8.98
N LEU A 133 -4.75 -2.12 -8.35
CA LEU A 133 -6.19 -2.39 -8.24
C LEU A 133 -6.86 -2.47 -9.62
N SER A 134 -6.46 -1.62 -10.55
CA SER A 134 -7.01 -1.60 -11.92
C SER A 134 -6.77 -2.90 -12.70
N ALA A 135 -5.78 -3.71 -12.30
CA ALA A 135 -5.53 -5.02 -12.90
C ALA A 135 -6.61 -6.06 -12.57
N PHE A 136 -7.38 -5.86 -11.50
CA PHE A 136 -8.47 -6.75 -11.08
C PHE A 136 -9.83 -6.40 -11.70
N ASP A 137 -9.97 -5.18 -12.23
CA ASP A 137 -11.20 -4.69 -12.89
C ASP A 137 -11.25 -4.99 -14.41
N SER A 138 -10.27 -5.72 -14.95
CA SER A 138 -10.10 -6.00 -16.39
C SER A 138 -10.80 -7.26 -16.90
#